data_AF-E2C6U4-F1
#
_entry.id   AF-E2C6U4-F1
#
_cell.length_a   1.000
_cell.length_b   1.000
_cell.length_c   1.000
_cell.angle_alpha   90.00
_cell.angle_beta   90.00
_cell.angle_gamma   90.00
#
_symmetry.space_group_name_H-M   'P 1'
#
loop_
_entity.id
_entity.type
_entity.pdbx_description
1 polymer ?
#
loop_
_entity_poly.entity_id
_entity_poly.type
_entity_poly.pdbx_seq_one_letter_code
_entity_poly.pdbx_strand_id
1 'polypeptide(L)'
;DNTTALSYINRFGSVQYPVLLAIARDIWQWCEERDIFLYASYIASIDNVIADNESRISDTDTEWSLTDCAFQLIDRHFGPFAIDLFASAINTKNDLYVSWFPNPGSWATFTLDWHRFYFYAFPPFILFSRGLRKFIDDKAIGVLVVPWW
;
A
#
# COMPACT_ATOMS: atom_id res chain seq x y z
N ASP A 1 5.78 11.07 -17.23
CA ASP A 1 7.12 11.61 -17.58
C ASP A 1 8.20 10.52 -17.84
N ASN A 2 7.97 9.25 -17.51
CA ASN A 2 8.97 8.19 -17.72
C ASN A 2 9.21 7.85 -19.21
N THR A 3 10.39 8.21 -19.72
CA THR A 3 10.81 8.00 -21.12
C THR A 3 11.00 6.53 -21.49
N THR A 4 11.31 5.66 -20.52
CA THR A 4 11.45 4.21 -20.73
C THR A 4 10.08 3.60 -20.99
N ALA A 5 9.08 3.90 -20.15
CA ALA A 5 7.71 3.41 -20.35
C ALA A 5 7.16 3.83 -21.72
N LEU A 6 7.39 5.09 -22.10
CA LEU A 6 6.99 5.62 -23.40
C LEU A 6 7.61 4.84 -24.57
N SER A 7 8.91 4.53 -24.49
CA SER A 7 9.61 3.73 -25.49
C SER A 7 9.02 2.33 -25.61
N TYR A 8 8.72 1.67 -24.48
CA TYR A 8 8.14 0.33 -24.48
C TYR A 8 6.73 0.28 -25.07
N ILE A 9 5.88 1.27 -24.78
CA ILE A 9 4.54 1.33 -25.41
C ILE A 9 4.67 1.58 -26.92
N ASN A 10 5.39 2.63 -27.33
CA ASN A 10 5.45 3.04 -28.73
C ASN A 10 6.21 2.07 -29.64
N ARG A 11 7.09 1.23 -29.09
CA ARG A 11 7.90 0.25 -29.84
C ARG A 11 7.44 -1.19 -29.67
N PHE A 12 6.27 -1.41 -29.04
CA PHE A 12 5.76 -2.76 -28.77
C PHE A 12 6.73 -3.60 -27.91
N GLY A 13 7.46 -2.94 -27.01
CA GLY A 13 8.45 -3.53 -26.12
C GLY A 13 9.91 -3.21 -26.50
N SER A 14 10.83 -3.83 -25.77
CA SER A 14 12.28 -3.80 -26.03
C SER A 14 12.92 -5.08 -25.49
N VAL A 15 14.12 -5.40 -26.01
CA VAL A 15 14.87 -6.63 -25.69
C VAL A 15 15.62 -6.52 -24.36
N GLN A 16 15.77 -5.32 -23.83
CA GLN A 16 16.69 -5.04 -22.71
C GLN A 16 16.20 -5.57 -21.36
N TYR A 17 14.89 -5.53 -21.09
CA TYR A 17 14.31 -5.95 -19.82
C TYR A 17 13.12 -6.89 -20.05
N PRO A 18 13.27 -8.21 -19.82
CA PRO A 18 12.21 -9.20 -20.09
C PRO A 18 10.90 -8.93 -19.34
N VAL A 19 10.98 -8.40 -18.11
CA VAL A 19 9.80 -8.07 -17.30
C VAL A 19 8.98 -6.95 -17.94
N LEU A 20 9.65 -5.89 -18.41
CA LEU A 20 8.97 -4.77 -19.06
C LEU A 20 8.41 -5.16 -20.44
N LEU A 21 9.10 -6.07 -21.13
CA LEU A 21 8.59 -6.66 -22.37
C LEU A 21 7.32 -7.48 -22.15
N ALA A 22 7.26 -8.28 -21.08
CA ALA A 22 6.06 -9.05 -20.74
C ALA A 22 4.85 -8.11 -20.53
N ILE A 23 5.03 -7.06 -19.71
CA ILE A 23 3.99 -6.06 -19.46
C ILE A 23 3.56 -5.36 -20.75
N ALA A 24 4.52 -4.93 -21.59
CA ALA A 24 4.19 -4.29 -22.86
C ALA A 24 3.40 -5.23 -23.80
N ARG A 25 3.73 -6.52 -23.82
CA ARG A 25 2.99 -7.53 -24.59
C ARG A 25 1.57 -7.70 -24.08
N ASP A 26 1.38 -7.79 -22.77
CA ASP A 26 0.04 -7.94 -22.17
C ASP A 26 -0.85 -6.74 -22.53
N ILE A 27 -0.31 -5.52 -22.45
CA ILE A 27 -1.03 -4.29 -22.85
C ILE A 27 -1.42 -4.34 -24.33
N TRP A 28 -0.48 -4.69 -25.22
CA TRP A 28 -0.74 -4.71 -26.65
C TRP A 28 -1.68 -5.84 -27.08
N GLN A 29 -1.62 -7.01 -26.44
CA GLN A 29 -2.57 -8.09 -26.66
C GLN A 29 -3.99 -7.67 -26.27
N TRP A 30 -4.13 -7.02 -25.10
CA TRP A 30 -5.43 -6.50 -24.66
C TRP A 30 -6.01 -5.47 -25.64
N CYS A 31 -5.14 -4.62 -26.20
CA CYS A 31 -5.50 -3.64 -27.21
C CYS A 31 -5.87 -4.26 -28.56
N GLU A 32 -5.12 -5.27 -29.01
CA GLU A 32 -5.35 -5.99 -30.26
C GLU A 32 -6.74 -6.65 -30.27
N GLU A 33 -7.13 -7.31 -29.18
CA GLU A 33 -8.46 -7.91 -29.02
C GLU A 33 -9.61 -6.92 -29.15
N ARG A 34 -9.35 -5.62 -28.96
CA ARG A 34 -10.36 -4.54 -28.88
C ARG A 34 -10.25 -3.53 -30.01
N ASP A 35 -9.36 -3.74 -30.97
CA ASP A 35 -9.06 -2.81 -32.06
C ASP A 35 -8.67 -1.40 -31.55
N ILE A 36 -7.89 -1.35 -30.46
CA ILE A 36 -7.41 -0.11 -29.84
C ILE A 36 -5.95 0.13 -30.26
N PHE A 37 -5.67 1.31 -30.81
CA PHE A 37 -4.30 1.74 -31.09
C PHE A 37 -3.81 2.74 -30.06
N LEU A 38 -2.72 2.40 -29.36
CA LEU A 38 -2.12 3.26 -28.33
C LEU A 38 -0.93 4.05 -28.88
N TYR A 39 -0.80 5.29 -28.42
CA TYR A 39 0.38 6.12 -28.63
C TYR A 39 0.71 6.91 -27.35
N ALA A 40 1.89 6.69 -26.79
CA ALA A 40 2.37 7.39 -25.62
C ALA A 40 3.15 8.65 -26.03
N SER A 41 2.73 9.81 -25.52
CA SER A 41 3.44 11.08 -25.68
C SER A 41 4.13 11.48 -24.38
N TYR A 42 5.28 12.16 -24.51
CA TYR A 42 6.00 12.66 -23.35
C TYR A 42 5.30 13.92 -22.85
N ILE A 43 5.07 13.97 -21.54
CA ILE A 43 4.62 15.16 -20.81
C ILE A 43 5.72 15.51 -19.81
N ALA A 44 6.10 16.78 -19.77
CA ALA A 44 7.12 17.26 -18.84
C ALA A 44 6.66 17.06 -17.39
N SER A 45 7.57 16.74 -16.47
CA SER A 45 7.21 16.47 -15.07
C SER A 45 6.47 17.64 -14.38
N ILE A 46 6.71 18.89 -14.82
CA ILE A 46 5.99 20.08 -14.33
C ILE A 46 4.51 20.12 -14.77
N ASP A 47 4.18 19.43 -15.85
CA ASP A 47 2.81 19.32 -16.38
C ASP A 47 2.18 17.97 -16.00
N ASN A 48 2.98 17.00 -15.55
CA ASN A 48 2.53 15.71 -15.03
C ASN A 48 1.99 15.79 -13.60
N VAL A 49 1.76 16.99 -13.06
CA VAL A 49 1.43 17.20 -11.64
C VAL A 49 0.17 16.46 -11.23
N ILE A 50 -0.85 16.36 -12.09
CA ILE A 50 -2.07 15.61 -11.76
C ILE A 50 -1.74 14.12 -11.60
N ALA A 51 -1.12 13.48 -12.59
CA ALA A 51 -0.80 12.04 -12.50
C ALA A 51 0.25 11.75 -11.41
N ASP A 52 1.25 12.62 -11.22
CA ASP A 52 2.21 12.50 -10.12
C ASP A 52 1.52 12.67 -8.77
N ASN A 53 0.60 13.62 -8.63
CA ASN A 53 -0.14 13.83 -7.40
C ASN A 53 -1.12 12.68 -7.16
N GLU A 54 -1.89 12.23 -8.16
CA GLU A 54 -2.82 11.09 -8.04
C GLU A 54 -2.09 9.75 -7.84
N SER A 55 -0.89 9.56 -8.38
CA SER A 55 -0.05 8.38 -8.06
C SER A 55 0.60 8.45 -6.67
N ARG A 56 0.68 9.65 -6.07
CA ARG A 56 1.17 9.90 -4.71
C ARG A 56 0.04 10.03 -3.68
N ILE A 57 -1.16 10.37 -4.11
CA ILE A 57 -2.40 10.21 -3.39
C ILE A 57 -2.59 8.70 -3.35
N SER A 58 -2.13 8.12 -2.26
CA SER A 58 -2.56 6.79 -1.87
C SER A 58 -4.07 6.80 -1.95
N ASP A 59 -4.59 6.04 -2.90
CA ASP A 59 -5.98 5.69 -3.04
C ASP A 59 -6.60 5.43 -1.66
N THR A 60 -7.90 5.64 -1.58
CA THR A 60 -8.82 5.47 -0.45
C THR A 60 -8.82 4.07 0.21
N ASP A 61 -7.76 3.28 0.04
CA ASP A 61 -7.45 2.01 0.72
C ASP A 61 -6.83 2.19 2.12
N THR A 62 -6.83 3.40 2.70
CA THR A 62 -6.54 3.58 4.13
C THR A 62 -7.57 2.90 5.03
N GLU A 63 -8.69 2.42 4.48
CA GLU A 63 -9.72 1.66 5.22
C GLU A 63 -9.50 0.14 5.17
N TRP A 64 -8.39 -0.32 4.59
CA TRP A 64 -8.01 -1.72 4.56
C TRP A 64 -7.97 -2.32 5.98
N SER A 65 -8.80 -3.33 6.23
CA SER A 65 -8.90 -3.97 7.55
C SER A 65 -9.22 -5.45 7.41
N LEU A 66 -8.84 -6.25 8.40
CA LEU A 66 -9.31 -7.63 8.49
C LEU A 66 -10.80 -7.66 8.85
N THR A 67 -11.48 -8.72 8.40
CA THR A 67 -12.83 -9.02 8.90
C THR A 67 -12.77 -9.30 10.40
N ASP A 68 -13.86 -8.99 11.12
CA ASP A 68 -13.93 -9.21 12.57
C ASP A 68 -13.72 -10.67 12.95
N CYS A 69 -14.23 -11.60 12.12
CA CYS A 69 -14.01 -13.03 12.32
C CYS A 69 -12.53 -13.41 12.26
N ALA A 70 -11.80 -12.90 11.26
CA ALA A 70 -10.36 -13.16 11.13
C ALA A 70 -9.57 -12.53 12.29
N PHE A 71 -9.91 -11.29 12.67
CA PHE A 71 -9.30 -10.63 13.82
C PHE A 71 -9.55 -11.41 15.13
N GLN A 72 -10.78 -11.88 15.37
CA GLN A 72 -11.10 -12.67 16.56
C GLN A 72 -10.29 -13.98 16.65
N LEU A 73 -9.96 -14.60 15.52
CA LEU A 73 -9.08 -15.78 15.52
C LEU A 73 -7.66 -15.42 15.97
N ILE A 74 -7.15 -14.28 15.53
CA ILE A 74 -5.84 -13.77 15.92
C ILE A 74 -5.84 -13.40 17.40
N ASP A 75 -6.83 -12.65 17.86
CA ASP A 75 -6.96 -12.22 19.26
C ASP A 75 -7.06 -13.40 20.23
N ARG A 76 -7.79 -14.47 19.86
CA ARG A 76 -7.84 -15.70 20.68
C ARG A 76 -6.49 -16.40 20.86
N HIS A 77 -5.60 -16.32 19.87
CA HIS A 77 -4.32 -17.04 19.89
C HIS A 77 -3.16 -16.18 20.37
N PHE A 78 -3.17 -14.90 20.04
CA PHE A 78 -2.05 -13.99 20.25
C PHE A 78 -2.41 -12.74 21.04
N GLY A 79 -3.70 -12.48 21.28
CA GLY A 79 -4.16 -11.37 22.11
C GLY A 79 -4.03 -11.66 23.62
N PRO A 80 -4.53 -10.74 24.46
CA PRO A 80 -5.19 -9.49 24.10
C PRO A 80 -4.21 -8.40 23.67
N PHE A 81 -4.58 -7.61 22.66
CA PHE A 81 -3.79 -6.46 22.22
C PHE A 81 -4.18 -5.19 22.98
N ALA A 82 -3.21 -4.32 23.22
CA ALA A 82 -3.43 -3.02 23.85
C ALA A 82 -3.84 -1.93 22.85
N ILE A 83 -3.43 -2.06 21.58
CA ILE A 83 -3.62 -1.02 20.55
C ILE A 83 -3.65 -1.62 19.13
N ASP A 84 -4.48 -1.04 18.26
CA ASP A 84 -4.48 -1.28 16.82
C ASP A 84 -3.67 -0.19 16.10
N LEU A 85 -2.57 -0.56 15.44
CA LEU A 85 -1.62 0.41 14.89
C LEU A 85 -1.95 0.91 13.47
N PHE A 86 -2.94 0.32 12.80
CA PHE A 86 -3.31 0.67 11.43
C PHE A 86 -4.83 0.68 11.26
N ALA A 87 -5.48 1.63 11.92
CA ALA A 87 -6.93 1.74 11.89
C ALA A 87 -7.43 3.18 11.79
N SER A 88 -8.72 3.28 11.49
CA SER A 88 -9.54 4.48 11.53
C SER A 88 -10.69 4.27 12.52
N ALA A 89 -11.44 5.34 12.81
CA ALA A 89 -12.57 5.29 13.72
C ALA A 89 -13.65 4.26 13.33
N ILE A 90 -13.74 3.88 12.05
CA ILE A 90 -14.77 2.99 11.53
C ILE A 90 -14.33 1.53 11.41
N ASN A 91 -13.02 1.23 11.44
CA ASN A 91 -12.50 -0.12 11.21
C ASN A 91 -11.60 -0.66 12.33
N THR A 92 -11.40 0.13 13.39
CA THR A 92 -10.57 -0.25 14.53
C THR A 92 -11.01 -1.56 15.17
N LYS A 93 -10.03 -2.39 15.52
CA LYS A 93 -10.25 -3.66 16.25
C LYS A 93 -10.05 -3.53 17.75
N ASN A 94 -9.56 -2.38 18.20
CA ASN A 94 -9.29 -2.05 19.59
C ASN A 94 -9.87 -0.68 19.97
N ASP A 95 -10.18 -0.48 21.25
CA ASP A 95 -10.62 0.83 21.77
C ASP A 95 -9.54 1.91 21.56
N LEU A 96 -8.27 1.53 21.76
CA LEU A 96 -7.11 2.36 21.44
C LEU A 96 -6.60 2.02 20.05
N TYR A 97 -6.48 3.03 19.20
CA TYR A 97 -5.95 2.87 17.86
C TYR A 97 -5.15 4.06 17.37
N VAL A 98 -4.30 3.79 16.38
CA VAL A 98 -3.46 4.76 15.68
C VAL A 98 -3.90 4.84 14.23
N SER A 99 -4.08 6.07 13.76
CA SER A 99 -4.34 6.36 12.35
C SER A 99 -3.08 6.84 11.65
N TRP A 100 -3.06 6.68 10.33
CA TRP A 100 -1.93 7.11 9.52
C TRP A 100 -1.75 8.64 9.54
N PHE A 101 -2.85 9.38 9.40
CA PHE A 101 -2.92 10.84 9.54
C PHE A 101 -3.66 11.24 10.82
N PRO A 102 -3.44 12.45 11.36
CA PRO A 102 -4.21 12.94 12.49
C PRO A 102 -5.72 12.88 12.20
N ASN A 103 -6.46 12.10 13.00
CA ASN A 103 -7.90 11.94 12.87
C ASN A 103 -8.56 12.32 14.21
N PRO A 104 -9.63 13.14 14.23
CA PRO A 104 -10.41 13.34 15.45
C PRO A 104 -10.95 12.01 15.99
N GLY A 105 -10.27 11.45 16.98
CA GLY A 105 -10.60 10.16 17.60
C GLY A 105 -9.45 9.15 17.65
N SER A 106 -8.39 9.34 16.87
CA SER A 106 -7.18 8.51 16.98
C SER A 106 -6.37 8.89 18.22
N TRP A 107 -5.82 7.90 18.93
CA TRP A 107 -4.97 8.16 20.10
C TRP A 107 -3.67 8.87 19.73
N ALA A 108 -3.05 8.44 18.63
CA ALA A 108 -1.84 9.01 18.09
C ALA A 108 -1.76 8.75 16.58
N THR A 109 -0.72 9.28 15.95
CA THR A 109 -0.36 8.94 14.57
C THR A 109 0.73 7.86 14.53
N PHE A 110 0.99 7.31 13.34
CA PHE A 110 1.98 6.25 13.09
C PHE A 110 3.39 6.53 13.67
N THR A 111 3.73 7.77 14.00
CA THR A 111 5.04 8.16 14.58
C THR A 111 5.22 7.79 16.05
N LEU A 112 4.22 7.22 16.71
CA LEU A 112 4.31 6.73 18.10
C LEU A 112 5.44 5.69 18.27
N ASP A 113 6.05 5.64 19.46
CA ASP A 113 6.99 4.58 19.86
C ASP A 113 6.24 3.26 20.12
N TRP A 114 6.50 2.24 19.29
CA TRP A 114 5.79 0.95 19.32
C TRP A 114 6.29 0.03 20.45
N HIS A 115 7.47 0.25 21.00
CA HIS A 115 8.04 -0.58 22.07
C HIS A 115 7.14 -0.67 23.31
N ARG A 116 6.34 0.38 23.54
CA ARG A 116 5.55 0.56 24.77
C ARG A 116 4.26 -0.25 24.80
N PHE A 117 3.87 -0.85 23.69
CA PHE A 117 2.58 -1.50 23.54
C PHE A 117 2.75 -2.90 22.99
N TYR A 118 1.95 -3.83 23.50
CA TYR A 118 1.71 -5.09 22.80
C TYR A 118 0.55 -4.89 21.84
N PHE A 119 0.80 -4.95 20.55
CA PHE A 119 -0.13 -4.45 19.53
C PHE A 119 -0.55 -5.47 18.50
N TYR A 120 -1.64 -5.14 17.81
CA TYR A 120 -2.04 -5.70 16.53
C TYR A 120 -1.78 -4.68 15.42
N ALA A 121 -1.28 -5.15 14.28
CA ALA A 121 -0.99 -4.32 13.12
C ALA A 121 -1.33 -5.04 11.82
N PHE A 122 -2.14 -4.40 10.97
CA PHE A 122 -2.40 -4.84 9.61
C PHE A 122 -2.23 -3.66 8.64
N PRO A 123 -0.99 -3.36 8.23
CA PRO A 123 -0.71 -2.21 7.38
C PRO A 123 -1.35 -2.36 5.99
N PRO A 124 -1.82 -1.26 5.39
CA PRO A 124 -2.03 -1.18 3.95
C PRO A 124 -0.76 -1.58 3.19
N PHE A 125 -0.90 -2.17 2.01
CA PHE A 125 0.22 -2.74 1.25
C PHE A 125 1.37 -1.75 1.02
N ILE A 126 1.06 -0.48 0.76
CA ILE A 126 2.06 0.58 0.53
C ILE A 126 2.91 0.89 1.77
N LEU A 127 2.41 0.57 2.97
CA LEU A 127 3.05 0.85 4.25
C LEU A 127 3.76 -0.35 4.85
N PHE A 128 3.68 -1.51 4.19
CA PHE A 128 4.21 -2.76 4.71
C PHE A 128 5.70 -2.69 5.07
N SER A 129 6.54 -2.22 4.15
CA SER A 129 7.98 -2.10 4.33
C SER A 129 8.34 -1.09 5.44
N ARG A 130 7.57 -0.01 5.57
CA ARG A 130 7.75 1.00 6.62
C ARG A 130 7.33 0.47 7.99
N GLY A 131 6.21 -0.25 8.06
CA GLY A 131 5.72 -0.90 9.28
C GLY A 131 6.70 -1.95 9.79
N LEU A 132 7.23 -2.82 8.92
CA LEU A 132 8.27 -3.80 9.27
C LEU A 132 9.55 -3.15 9.77
N ARG A 133 10.04 -2.11 9.06
CA ARG A 133 11.24 -1.39 9.49
C ARG A 133 11.02 -0.80 10.88
N LYS A 134 9.89 -0.13 11.11
CA LYS A 134 9.55 0.45 12.40
C LYS A 134 9.42 -0.58 13.52
N PHE A 135 8.81 -1.74 13.24
CA PHE A 135 8.74 -2.87 14.17
C PHE A 135 10.14 -3.27 14.68
N ILE A 136 11.10 -3.39 13.74
CA ILE A 136 12.48 -3.78 14.05
C ILE A 136 13.20 -2.66 14.81
N ASP A 137 13.12 -1.42 14.31
CA ASP A 137 13.84 -0.27 14.85
C ASP A 137 13.40 0.07 16.27
N ASP A 138 12.08 0.03 16.52
CA ASP A 138 11.51 0.25 17.85
C ASP A 138 11.68 -0.98 18.77
N LYS A 139 12.22 -2.11 18.26
CA LYS A 139 12.31 -3.38 18.99
C LYS A 139 10.97 -3.79 19.60
N ALA A 140 9.92 -3.58 18.81
CA ALA A 140 8.56 -3.69 19.29
C ALA A 140 8.16 -5.16 19.46
N ILE A 141 7.19 -5.42 20.36
CA ILE A 141 6.63 -6.76 20.57
C ILE A 141 5.15 -6.69 20.25
N GLY A 142 4.70 -7.48 19.28
CA GLY A 142 3.32 -7.46 18.81
C GLY A 142 3.10 -8.41 17.63
N VAL A 143 1.89 -8.39 17.09
CA VAL A 143 1.49 -9.18 15.94
C VAL A 143 1.35 -8.28 14.72
N LEU A 144 2.13 -8.56 13.69
CA LEU A 144 2.02 -7.95 12.38
C LEU A 144 1.44 -8.97 11.39
N VAL A 145 0.27 -8.67 10.84
CA VAL A 145 -0.36 -9.49 9.82
C VAL A 145 0.17 -9.08 8.45
N VAL A 146 0.63 -10.09 7.70
CA VAL A 146 1.27 -9.90 6.41
C VAL A 146 0.61 -10.82 5.38
N PRO A 147 0.45 -10.38 4.13
CA PRO A 147 -0.01 -11.27 3.06
C PRO A 147 1.06 -12.31 2.75
N TRP A 148 0.64 -13.52 2.39
CA TRP A 148 1.54 -14.55 1.86
C TRP A 148 1.63 -14.39 0.33
N TRP A 149 2.78 -13.92 -0.16
CA TRP A 149 3.07 -13.77 -1.59
C TRP A 149 3.90 -14.93 -2.12
#